data_AF-A0A1W6MTZ8-F1
#
_entry.id   AF-A0A1W6MTZ8-F1
#
_cell.length_a   1.000
_cell.length_b   1.000
_cell.length_c   1.000
_cell.angle_alpha   90.00
_cell.angle_beta   90.00
_cell.angle_gamma   90.00
#
_symmetry.space_group_name_H-M   'P 1'
#
loop_
_entity.id
_entity.type
_entity.pdbx_description
1 polymer ?
#
loop_
_entity_poly.entity_id
_entity_poly.type
_entity_poly.pdbx_seq_one_letter_code
_entity_poly.pdbx_strand_id
1 'polypeptide(L)'
;MKAISHSSSLLIGLALGAMALAGVARAADPMDPRGLWLREEGGVKFSFYDCGQGLLCAKVVDAENAEDKAGIGTVILQGAKKVAANEWRGTLYNSDDKKTYDGRITVKSKGAELSVQGCLMGFLCGGETWKRLPSPAHAASTHKNAPAASLVAAE
;
A
#
# COMPACT_ATOMS: atom_id res chain seq x y z
N MET A 1 -9.03 1.20 85.50
CA MET A 1 -9.93 0.90 84.36
C MET A 1 -9.53 1.87 83.25
N LYS A 2 -9.19 1.54 82.00
CA LYS A 2 -9.18 0.30 81.19
C LYS A 2 -8.09 0.47 80.10
N ALA A 3 -7.60 -0.65 79.58
CA ALA A 3 -6.28 -0.86 78.98
C ALA A 3 -6.12 -0.47 77.49
N ILE A 4 -4.85 -0.23 77.13
CA ILE A 4 -4.28 -0.08 75.78
C ILE A 4 -4.20 -1.46 75.11
N SER A 5 -4.54 -1.58 73.83
CA SER A 5 -4.32 -2.79 73.02
C SER A 5 -3.80 -2.39 71.63
N HIS A 6 -2.63 -2.91 71.26
CA HIS A 6 -2.03 -2.78 69.93
C HIS A 6 -2.37 -4.04 69.11
N SER A 7 -2.61 -3.90 67.81
CA SER A 7 -2.54 -5.02 66.86
C SER A 7 -1.96 -4.55 65.53
N SER A 8 -0.92 -5.27 65.10
CA SER A 8 -0.07 -5.07 63.92
C SER A 8 -0.76 -5.40 62.60
N SER A 9 -0.08 -5.03 61.49
CA SER A 9 -0.26 -5.40 60.05
C SER A 9 -0.82 -4.23 59.22
N LEU A 10 -0.29 -3.82 58.06
CA LEU A 10 0.46 -4.50 56.99
C LEU A 10 1.48 -3.56 56.31
N LEU A 11 2.56 -4.15 55.77
CA LEU A 11 3.40 -3.64 54.66
C LEU A 11 2.61 -3.68 53.35
N ILE A 12 2.75 -2.69 52.44
CA ILE A 12 2.56 -2.66 50.96
C ILE A 12 2.69 -1.16 50.55
N GLY A 13 3.40 -0.67 49.52
CA GLY A 13 4.12 -1.26 48.41
C GLY A 13 4.62 -0.15 47.46
N LEU A 14 5.67 -0.49 46.72
CA LEU A 14 6.46 0.24 45.71
C LEU A 14 5.66 0.62 44.44
N ALA A 15 5.99 1.71 43.74
CA ALA A 15 6.35 1.73 42.31
C ALA A 15 6.34 3.13 41.66
N LEU A 16 7.44 3.47 40.99
CA LEU A 16 7.58 4.59 40.05
C LEU A 16 6.67 4.37 38.83
N GLY A 17 5.84 5.36 38.50
CA GLY A 17 5.06 5.36 37.26
C GLY A 17 5.93 5.67 36.05
N ALA A 18 6.40 4.64 35.35
CA ALA A 18 6.97 4.77 34.01
C ALA A 18 5.83 4.87 32.98
N MET A 19 5.55 6.07 32.49
CA MET A 19 4.53 6.28 31.46
C MET A 19 5.13 5.91 30.09
N ALA A 20 4.83 4.70 29.62
CA ALA A 20 5.26 4.21 28.32
C ALA A 20 4.48 4.92 27.19
N LEU A 21 5.19 5.65 26.33
CA LEU A 21 4.68 6.14 25.05
C LEU A 21 4.55 4.95 24.08
N ALA A 22 3.40 4.28 24.08
CA ALA A 22 3.06 3.30 23.06
C ALA A 22 2.78 4.05 21.73
N GLY A 23 3.66 3.89 20.74
CA GLY A 23 3.45 4.42 19.40
C GLY A 23 2.26 3.73 18.71
N VAL A 24 1.30 4.50 18.20
CA VAL A 24 0.19 3.98 17.39
C VAL A 24 0.72 3.53 16.02
N ALA A 25 0.75 2.22 15.79
CA ALA A 25 0.96 1.67 14.47
C ALA A 25 -0.26 2.02 13.60
N ARG A 26 -0.08 2.89 12.60
CA ARG A 26 -1.10 3.15 11.58
C ARG A 26 -1.18 1.94 10.64
N ALA A 27 -2.33 1.30 10.59
CA ALA A 27 -2.60 0.28 9.58
C ALA A 27 -2.49 0.91 8.17
N ALA A 28 -1.91 0.17 7.23
CA ALA A 28 -1.86 0.59 5.83
C ALA A 28 -3.31 0.73 5.31
N ASP A 29 -3.61 1.86 4.66
CA ASP A 29 -4.91 2.06 4.03
C ASP A 29 -5.02 1.12 2.81
N PRO A 30 -5.91 0.12 2.82
CA PRO A 30 -6.06 -0.79 1.69
C PRO A 30 -6.50 -0.06 0.41
N MET A 31 -7.05 1.15 0.51
CA MET A 31 -7.47 1.97 -0.63
C MET A 31 -6.35 2.87 -1.15
N ASP A 32 -5.14 2.82 -0.59
CA ASP A 32 -4.00 3.60 -1.07
C ASP A 32 -3.41 2.99 -2.36
N PRO A 33 -3.41 3.72 -3.49
CA PRO A 33 -2.92 3.19 -4.77
C PRO A 33 -1.40 3.14 -4.84
N ARG A 34 -0.67 3.71 -3.87
CA ARG A 34 0.80 3.69 -3.88
C ARG A 34 1.33 2.27 -3.81
N GLY A 35 2.46 2.03 -4.50
CA GLY A 35 3.12 0.73 -4.59
C GLY A 35 3.28 0.23 -6.03
N LEU A 36 3.51 -1.07 -6.16
CA LEU A 36 3.76 -1.72 -7.44
C LEU A 36 2.50 -2.40 -7.96
N TRP A 37 2.27 -2.25 -9.26
CA TRP A 37 1.13 -2.82 -9.97
C TRP A 37 1.59 -3.50 -11.25
N LEU A 38 0.97 -4.62 -11.58
CA LEU A 38 1.21 -5.40 -12.78
C LEU A 38 0.02 -5.24 -13.74
N ARG A 39 0.30 -4.75 -14.94
CA ARG A 39 -0.54 -5.03 -16.10
C ARG A 39 -0.12 -6.38 -16.66
N GLU A 40 -1.08 -7.31 -16.75
CA GLU A 40 -0.78 -8.68 -17.21
C GLU A 40 -0.31 -8.69 -18.66
N GLU A 41 -0.93 -7.86 -19.51
CA GLU A 41 -0.47 -7.63 -20.87
C GLU A 41 0.91 -6.93 -20.87
N GLY A 42 1.87 -7.54 -21.57
CA GLY A 42 3.25 -7.07 -21.64
C GLY A 42 4.10 -7.34 -20.40
N GLY A 43 3.49 -7.84 -19.31
CA GLY A 43 4.17 -8.00 -18.03
C GLY A 43 4.70 -6.67 -17.47
N VAL A 44 4.01 -5.57 -17.76
CA VAL A 44 4.49 -4.22 -17.46
C VAL A 44 4.20 -3.87 -16.01
N LYS A 45 5.24 -3.48 -15.28
CA LYS A 45 5.16 -3.11 -13.86
C LYS A 45 5.22 -1.60 -13.73
N PHE A 46 4.31 -1.07 -12.92
CA PHE A 46 4.17 0.35 -12.65
C PHE A 46 4.41 0.63 -11.17
N SER A 47 5.12 1.72 -10.89
CA SER A 47 5.22 2.27 -9.53
C SER A 47 4.32 3.49 -9.44
N PHE A 48 3.34 3.43 -8.53
CA PHE A 48 2.51 4.56 -8.12
C PHE A 48 3.13 5.19 -6.86
N TYR A 49 3.35 6.50 -6.90
CA TYR A 49 4.10 7.23 -5.88
C TYR A 49 3.53 8.64 -5.68
N ASP A 50 3.82 9.23 -4.52
CA ASP A 50 3.54 10.64 -4.27
C ASP A 50 4.61 11.48 -4.97
N CYS A 51 4.19 12.36 -5.89
CA CYS A 51 5.08 13.24 -6.64
C CYS A 51 5.11 14.68 -6.10
N GLY A 52 4.70 14.86 -4.85
CA GLY A 52 4.63 16.13 -4.14
C GLY A 52 3.20 16.66 -4.07
N GLN A 53 2.95 17.49 -3.06
CA GLN A 53 1.68 18.21 -2.87
C GLN A 53 0.45 17.27 -2.74
N GLY A 54 0.66 16.02 -2.30
CA GLY A 54 -0.39 15.02 -2.19
C GLY A 54 -0.92 14.53 -3.54
N LEU A 55 -0.18 14.78 -4.63
CA LEU A 55 -0.52 14.33 -5.96
C LEU A 55 0.05 12.94 -6.23
N LEU A 56 -0.75 12.12 -6.89
CA LEU A 56 -0.38 10.76 -7.28
C LEU A 56 0.20 10.76 -8.70
N CYS A 57 1.38 10.17 -8.85
CA CYS A 57 1.99 9.91 -10.14
C CYS A 57 2.27 8.41 -10.31
N ALA A 58 2.48 7.99 -11.56
CA ALA A 58 2.89 6.62 -11.86
C ALA A 58 3.89 6.56 -13.01
N LYS A 59 4.83 5.62 -12.94
CA LYS A 59 5.83 5.37 -13.99
C LYS A 59 6.03 3.88 -14.24
N VAL A 60 6.47 3.54 -15.45
CA VAL A 60 6.93 2.19 -15.80
C VAL A 60 8.25 1.92 -15.09
N VAL A 61 8.36 0.79 -14.41
CA VAL A 61 9.60 0.38 -13.70
C VAL A 61 10.21 -0.91 -14.22
N ASP A 62 9.43 -1.74 -14.91
CA ASP A 62 9.88 -2.98 -15.52
C ASP A 62 8.90 -3.43 -16.60
N ALA A 63 9.37 -4.25 -17.54
CA ALA A 63 8.57 -4.85 -18.58
C ALA A 63 9.19 -6.19 -19.01
N GLU A 64 8.35 -7.21 -19.17
CA GLU A 64 8.79 -8.54 -19.56
C GLU A 64 9.03 -8.61 -21.07
N ASN A 65 8.09 -8.10 -21.86
CA ASN A 65 8.19 -8.05 -23.31
C ASN A 65 9.23 -7.04 -23.79
N ALA A 66 9.99 -7.39 -24.84
CA ALA A 66 11.10 -6.57 -25.34
C ALA A 66 10.63 -5.23 -25.92
N GLU A 67 9.49 -5.22 -26.60
CA GLU A 67 8.86 -4.01 -27.18
C GLU A 67 8.49 -2.96 -26.12
N ASP A 68 8.08 -3.40 -24.93
CA ASP A 68 7.69 -2.52 -23.83
C ASP A 68 8.89 -1.96 -23.05
N LYS A 69 10.08 -2.57 -23.16
CA LYS A 69 11.28 -2.15 -22.40
C LYS A 69 11.69 -0.71 -22.69
N ALA A 70 11.42 -0.20 -23.90
CA ALA A 70 11.69 1.19 -24.25
C ALA A 70 10.84 2.19 -23.43
N GLY A 71 9.72 1.74 -22.86
CA GLY A 71 8.84 2.54 -22.02
C GLY A 71 9.33 2.69 -20.58
N ILE A 72 10.32 1.91 -20.12
CA ILE A 72 10.81 1.96 -18.73
C ILE A 72 11.27 3.39 -18.38
N GLY A 73 10.79 3.88 -17.25
CA GLY A 73 11.03 5.24 -16.77
C GLY A 73 9.99 6.27 -17.22
N THR A 74 9.15 5.96 -18.22
CA THR A 74 8.08 6.84 -18.68
C THR A 74 7.06 7.07 -17.57
N VAL A 75 6.76 8.34 -17.29
CA VAL A 75 5.69 8.74 -16.36
C VAL A 75 4.37 8.72 -17.12
N ILE A 76 3.50 7.77 -16.78
CA ILE A 76 2.21 7.56 -17.44
C ILE A 76 1.07 8.29 -16.75
N LEU A 77 1.14 8.52 -15.44
CA LEU A 77 0.14 9.30 -14.70
C LEU A 77 0.80 10.54 -14.12
N GLN A 78 0.26 11.70 -14.47
CA GLN A 78 0.79 13.00 -14.12
C GLN A 78 -0.17 13.71 -13.16
N GLY A 79 0.23 13.84 -11.91
CA GLY A 79 -0.39 14.75 -10.94
C GLY A 79 -1.87 14.50 -10.63
N ALA A 80 -2.26 13.24 -10.34
CA ALA A 80 -3.64 12.91 -10.04
C ALA A 80 -4.06 13.30 -8.61
N LYS A 81 -5.20 13.99 -8.50
CA LYS A 81 -5.81 14.41 -7.23
C LYS A 81 -6.78 13.35 -6.72
N LYS A 82 -6.81 13.12 -5.41
CA LYS A 82 -7.83 12.28 -4.78
C LYS A 82 -9.19 12.97 -4.88
N VAL A 83 -10.19 12.28 -5.45
CA VAL A 83 -11.56 12.79 -5.63
C VAL A 83 -12.61 11.99 -4.86
N ALA A 84 -12.26 10.77 -4.44
CA ALA A 84 -13.07 9.96 -3.54
C ALA A 84 -12.17 9.07 -2.66
N ALA A 85 -12.75 8.29 -1.74
CA ALA A 85 -11.99 7.43 -0.82
C ALA A 85 -11.00 6.50 -1.54
N ASN A 86 -11.39 6.00 -2.72
CA ASN A 86 -10.63 5.08 -3.55
C ASN A 86 -10.46 5.56 -5.00
N GLU A 87 -10.69 6.85 -5.30
CA GLU A 87 -10.59 7.39 -6.67
C GLU A 87 -9.65 8.60 -6.76
N TRP A 88 -8.83 8.63 -7.81
CA TRP A 88 -7.97 9.73 -8.19
C TRP A 88 -8.20 10.13 -9.64
N ARG A 89 -8.07 11.43 -9.95
CA ARG A 89 -8.17 11.96 -11.32
C ARG A 89 -7.01 12.86 -11.66
N GLY A 90 -6.46 12.68 -12.85
CA GLY A 90 -5.32 13.44 -13.37
C GLY A 90 -5.18 13.22 -14.86
N THR A 91 -3.94 13.23 -15.34
CA THR A 91 -3.65 13.13 -16.77
C THR A 91 -2.89 11.83 -17.06
N LEU A 92 -3.36 11.05 -18.03
CA LEU A 92 -2.81 9.73 -18.38
C LEU A 92 -2.18 9.75 -19.77
N TYR A 93 -0.88 9.50 -19.86
CA TYR A 93 -0.15 9.32 -21.12
C TYR A 93 -0.13 7.85 -21.53
N ASN A 94 -0.52 7.57 -22.78
CA ASN A 94 -0.42 6.25 -23.39
C ASN A 94 0.83 6.23 -24.31
N SER A 95 1.74 5.29 -24.06
CA SER A 95 2.98 5.13 -24.81
C SER A 95 2.80 4.65 -26.24
N ASP A 96 1.67 3.99 -26.52
CA ASP A 96 1.46 3.24 -27.75
C ASP A 96 0.96 4.17 -28.86
N ASP A 97 0.04 5.08 -28.51
CA ASP A 97 -0.48 6.11 -29.42
C ASP A 97 0.14 7.49 -29.21
N LYS A 98 1.00 7.64 -28.20
CA LYS A 98 1.67 8.89 -27.79
C LYS A 98 0.71 10.00 -27.40
N LYS A 99 -0.52 9.69 -27.00
CA LYS A 99 -1.55 10.65 -26.61
C LYS A 99 -1.75 10.71 -25.10
N THR A 100 -2.47 11.75 -24.71
CA THR A 100 -2.79 12.06 -23.32
C THR A 100 -4.29 12.18 -23.15
N TYR A 101 -4.80 11.57 -22.09
CA TYR A 101 -6.22 11.42 -21.78
C TYR A 101 -6.52 11.91 -20.36
N ASP A 102 -7.81 12.16 -20.08
CA ASP A 102 -8.26 12.30 -18.70
C ASP A 102 -8.12 10.95 -18.01
N GLY A 103 -7.29 10.89 -16.96
CA GLY A 103 -7.02 9.67 -16.21
C GLY A 103 -7.96 9.52 -15.02
N ARG A 104 -8.53 8.32 -14.86
CA ARG A 104 -9.24 7.89 -13.64
C ARG A 104 -8.59 6.64 -13.09
N ILE A 105 -8.20 6.71 -11.81
CA ILE A 105 -7.59 5.62 -11.07
C ILE A 105 -8.52 5.22 -9.95
N THR A 106 -8.90 3.95 -9.88
CA THR A 106 -9.81 3.44 -8.84
C THR A 106 -9.24 2.20 -8.19
N VAL A 107 -9.01 2.25 -6.87
CA VAL A 107 -8.60 1.06 -6.10
C VAL A 107 -9.83 0.19 -5.81
N LYS A 108 -9.70 -1.11 -6.08
CA LYS A 108 -10.75 -2.13 -5.96
C LYS A 108 -10.29 -3.28 -5.06
N SER A 109 -11.21 -4.20 -4.75
CA SER A 109 -10.88 -5.51 -4.17
C SER A 109 -9.99 -5.42 -2.92
N LYS A 110 -10.33 -4.50 -1.99
CA LYS A 110 -9.57 -4.23 -0.75
C LYS A 110 -8.07 -3.95 -1.00
N GLY A 111 -7.76 -3.31 -2.13
CA GLY A 111 -6.41 -2.96 -2.52
C GLY A 111 -5.75 -3.94 -3.48
N ALA A 112 -6.34 -5.11 -3.78
CA ALA A 112 -5.71 -6.09 -4.65
C ALA A 112 -5.72 -5.70 -6.15
N GLU A 113 -6.63 -4.82 -6.55
CA GLU A 113 -6.86 -4.46 -7.95
C GLU A 113 -6.90 -2.94 -8.14
N LEU A 114 -6.42 -2.50 -9.30
CA LEU A 114 -6.42 -1.09 -9.71
C LEU A 114 -7.08 -0.95 -11.08
N SER A 115 -8.19 -0.23 -11.14
CA SER A 115 -8.74 0.22 -12.42
C SER A 115 -7.94 1.43 -12.89
N VAL A 116 -7.44 1.38 -14.13
CA VAL A 116 -6.77 2.49 -14.79
C VAL A 116 -7.53 2.80 -16.07
N GLN A 117 -8.13 3.99 -16.16
CA GLN A 117 -8.94 4.38 -17.31
C GLN A 117 -8.44 5.69 -17.90
N GLY A 118 -8.37 5.75 -19.23
CA GLY A 118 -8.23 6.97 -20.00
C GLY A 118 -9.58 7.32 -20.63
N CYS A 119 -10.02 8.57 -20.47
CA CYS A 119 -11.25 9.07 -21.05
C CYS A 119 -10.94 10.15 -22.09
N LEU A 120 -11.46 9.99 -23.30
CA LEU A 120 -11.47 11.05 -24.30
C LEU A 120 -12.63 12.00 -23.98
N MET A 121 -12.31 13.29 -23.78
CA MET A 121 -13.26 14.35 -23.47
C MET A 121 -14.15 14.05 -22.24
N GLY A 122 -13.64 13.26 -21.28
CA GLY A 122 -14.35 12.91 -20.05
C GLY A 122 -15.53 11.92 -20.15
N PHE A 123 -15.92 11.45 -21.34
CA PHE A 123 -17.08 10.54 -21.51
C PHE A 123 -16.79 9.22 -22.23
N LEU A 124 -15.88 9.18 -23.22
CA LEU A 124 -15.48 7.93 -23.87
C LEU A 124 -14.29 7.33 -23.12
N CYS A 125 -14.58 6.50 -22.14
CA CYS A 125 -13.56 5.88 -21.29
C CYS A 125 -13.24 4.45 -21.73
N GLY A 126 -11.96 4.17 -21.92
CA GLY A 126 -11.41 2.82 -22.04
C GLY A 126 -10.41 2.58 -20.91
N GLY A 127 -10.14 1.33 -20.57
CA GLY A 127 -9.15 1.04 -19.53
C GLY A 127 -9.00 -0.42 -19.19
N GLU A 128 -8.14 -0.65 -18.22
CA GLU A 128 -7.68 -1.96 -17.80
C GLU A 128 -7.82 -2.12 -16.27
N THR A 129 -7.67 -3.35 -15.80
CA THR A 129 -7.52 -3.65 -14.37
C THR A 129 -6.17 -4.31 -14.13
N TRP A 130 -5.38 -3.73 -13.23
CA TRP A 130 -4.04 -4.17 -12.89
C TRP A 130 -4.04 -4.84 -11.52
N LYS A 131 -3.12 -5.78 -11.30
CA LYS A 131 -2.99 -6.53 -10.05
C LYS A 131 -1.91 -5.93 -9.17
N ARG A 132 -2.17 -5.84 -7.87
CA ARG A 132 -1.15 -5.37 -6.92
C ARG A 132 -0.03 -6.39 -6.84
N LEU A 133 1.20 -5.90 -6.92
CA LEU A 133 2.38 -6.69 -6.59
C LEU A 133 2.73 -6.51 -5.11
N PRO A 134 3.20 -7.56 -4.43
CA PRO A 134 3.74 -7.42 -3.09
C PRO A 134 4.92 -6.44 -3.11
N SER A 135 4.86 -5.40 -2.27
CA SER A 135 6.05 -4.57 -2.03
C SER A 135 7.16 -5.46 -1.44
N PRO A 136 8.44 -5.26 -1.78
CA PRO A 136 9.55 -6.02 -1.18
C PRO A 136 9.52 -6.00 0.36
N ALA A 137 9.05 -4.91 0.96
CA ALA A 137 8.86 -4.78 2.41
C ALA A 137 7.77 -5.72 2.97
N HIS A 138 6.75 -6.06 2.18
CA HIS A 138 5.68 -6.99 2.54
C HIS A 138 6.05 -8.45 2.23
N ALA A 139 6.84 -8.69 1.18
CA ALA A 139 7.37 -10.01 0.87
C ALA A 139 8.35 -10.52 1.95
N ALA A 140 9.15 -9.62 2.53
CA ALA A 140 10.09 -9.97 3.60
C ALA A 140 9.41 -10.37 4.93
N SER A 141 8.17 -9.94 5.18
CA SER A 141 7.41 -10.29 6.40
C SER A 141 6.75 -11.68 6.34
N THR A 142 6.37 -12.17 5.17
CA THR A 142 5.69 -13.47 5.02
C THR A 142 6.62 -14.65 5.29
N HIS A 143 7.93 -14.48 5.12
CA HIS A 143 8.93 -15.51 5.41
C HIS A 143 9.29 -15.66 6.89
N LYS A 144 9.02 -14.65 7.74
CA LYS A 144 9.39 -14.70 9.18
C LYS A 144 8.37 -15.39 10.08
N ASN A 145 7.15 -15.63 9.59
CA ASN A 145 6.05 -16.21 10.38
C ASN A 145 5.61 -17.59 9.88
N ALA A 146 6.49 -18.36 9.23
CA ALA A 146 6.25 -19.79 9.09
C ALA A 146 6.36 -20.43 10.48
N PRO A 147 5.32 -21.11 11.01
CA PRO A 147 5.49 -21.88 12.23
C PRO A 147 6.54 -22.95 11.93
N ALA A 148 7.58 -23.01 12.77
CA ALA A 148 8.53 -24.11 12.74
C ALA A 148 7.74 -25.42 12.90
N ALA A 149 7.59 -26.16 11.81
CA ALA A 149 7.02 -27.49 11.87
C ALA A 149 7.95 -28.33 12.76
N SER A 150 7.47 -28.69 13.94
CA SER A 150 8.14 -29.65 14.82
C SER A 150 8.38 -30.94 14.04
N LEU A 151 9.66 -31.22 13.79
CA LEU A 151 10.15 -32.50 13.33
C LEU A 151 9.89 -33.53 14.44
N VAL A 152 8.83 -34.35 14.31
CA VAL A 152 8.65 -35.53 15.16
C VAL A 152 9.52 -36.64 14.56
N ALA A 153 10.58 -36.99 15.27
CA ALA A 153 11.39 -38.18 15.01
C ALA A 153 10.57 -39.43 15.35
N ALA A 154 10.67 -40.43 14.49
CA ALA A 154 10.13 -41.77 14.68
C ALA A 154 11.10 -42.60 15.53
N GLU A 155 10.56 -43.29 16.54
CA GLU A 155 11.08 -44.56 17.09
C GLU A 155 9.87 -45.47 17.39
#